data_AF-A0A3B9BHK8-F1
#
_entry.id   AF-A0A3B9BHK8-F1
#
_cell.length_a   1.000
_cell.length_b   1.000
_cell.length_c   1.000
_cell.angle_alpha   90.00
_cell.angle_beta   90.00
_cell.angle_gamma   90.00
#
_symmetry.space_group_name_H-M   'P 1'
#
loop_
_entity.id
_entity.type
_entity.pdbx_description
1 polymer ?
#
loop_
_entity_poly.entity_id
_entity_poly.type
_entity_poly.pdbx_seq_one_letter_code
_entity_poly.pdbx_strand_id
1 'polypeptide(L)'
;KGSDWLGDQDAIEYLCREAPTAVYELEHFGVPFSRTEEGKIYQRAFGGMTTEYGEGPAALRTCAAADRTGHAMLHTLYGQSVRHNAEFMIEYFVIDLIMDEEGACRGVVAINMDDGTIHRIRAKLTILATGGYGRTYFSCTSAHTCTGD
;
A
#
# COMPACT_ATOMS: atom_id res chain seq x y z
N LYS A 1 -4.17 22.44 -4.83
CA LYS A 1 -5.52 21.88 -4.54
C LYS A 1 -5.45 20.35 -4.61
N GLY A 2 -5.84 19.66 -3.54
CA GLY A 2 -5.49 18.26 -3.26
C GLY A 2 -4.61 18.20 -2.01
N SER A 3 -3.29 18.08 -2.19
CA SER A 3 -2.26 18.10 -1.14
C SER A 3 -2.03 19.45 -0.46
N ASP A 4 -2.89 20.44 -0.72
CA ASP A 4 -2.73 21.83 -0.28
C ASP A 4 -1.32 22.42 -0.55
N TRP A 5 -0.73 22.09 -1.71
CA TRP A 5 0.60 22.53 -2.16
C TRP A 5 1.78 22.07 -1.29
N LEU A 6 1.53 21.17 -0.32
CA LEU A 6 2.57 20.56 0.51
C LEU A 6 3.14 19.26 -0.09
N GLY A 7 2.56 18.76 -1.17
CA GLY A 7 3.05 17.55 -1.84
C GLY A 7 4.15 17.85 -2.84
N ASP A 8 5.21 17.03 -2.81
CA ASP A 8 6.31 17.08 -3.76
C ASP A 8 5.81 16.73 -5.18
N GLN A 9 5.95 17.68 -6.11
CA GLN A 9 5.29 17.58 -7.41
C GLN A 9 5.92 16.54 -8.34
N ASP A 10 7.22 16.28 -8.19
CA ASP A 10 7.94 15.23 -8.92
C ASP A 10 7.42 13.83 -8.54
N ALA A 11 7.21 13.58 -7.24
CA ALA A 11 6.60 12.35 -6.75
C ALA A 11 5.14 12.20 -7.23
N ILE A 12 4.35 13.27 -7.19
CA ILE A 12 2.97 13.28 -7.68
C ILE A 12 2.91 13.02 -9.20
N GLU A 13 3.80 13.65 -9.97
CA GLU A 13 3.91 13.44 -11.41
C GLU A 13 4.20 11.97 -11.73
N TYR A 14 5.21 11.38 -11.05
CA TYR A 14 5.54 9.97 -11.21
C TYR A 14 4.34 9.07 -10.89
N LEU A 15 3.70 9.28 -9.72
CA LEU A 15 2.52 8.51 -9.32
C LEU A 15 1.39 8.57 -10.35
N CYS A 16 1.03 9.78 -10.79
CA CYS A 16 -0.06 9.99 -11.75
C CYS A 16 0.27 9.39 -13.14
N ARG A 17 1.52 9.48 -13.58
CA ARG A 17 1.97 8.93 -14.86
C ARG A 17 1.97 7.40 -14.85
N GLU A 18 2.42 6.77 -13.77
CA GLU A 18 2.53 5.31 -13.66
C GLU A 18 1.22 4.61 -13.27
N ALA A 19 0.25 5.34 -12.70
CA ALA A 19 -1.00 4.76 -12.20
C ALA A 19 -1.76 3.87 -13.21
N PRO A 20 -1.92 4.23 -14.50
CA PRO A 20 -2.60 3.36 -15.46
C PRO A 20 -1.89 2.02 -15.63
N THR A 21 -0.55 2.04 -15.79
CA THR A 21 0.27 0.83 -15.95
C THR A 21 0.16 -0.06 -14.73
N ALA A 22 0.27 0.51 -13.52
CA ALA A 22 0.17 -0.24 -12.26
C ALA A 22 -1.22 -0.87 -12.07
N VAL A 23 -2.30 -0.18 -12.44
CA VAL A 23 -3.67 -0.73 -12.37
C VAL A 23 -3.86 -1.88 -13.36
N TYR A 24 -3.33 -1.78 -14.58
CA TYR A 24 -3.38 -2.90 -15.53
C TYR A 24 -2.54 -4.09 -15.07
N GLU A 25 -1.38 -3.86 -14.44
CA GLU A 25 -0.59 -4.93 -13.83
C GLU A 25 -1.39 -5.69 -12.76
N LEU A 26 -2.10 -4.98 -11.88
CA LEU A 26 -3.00 -5.59 -10.91
C LEU A 26 -4.12 -6.42 -11.57
N GLU A 27 -4.69 -5.93 -12.67
CA GLU A 27 -5.71 -6.67 -13.42
C GLU A 27 -5.13 -7.95 -14.03
N HIS A 28 -3.94 -7.88 -14.63
CA HIS A 28 -3.22 -9.04 -15.16
C HIS A 28 -2.76 -10.03 -14.08
N PHE A 29 -2.48 -9.56 -12.86
CA PHE A 29 -2.27 -10.41 -11.69
C PHE A 29 -3.55 -11.11 -11.20
N GLY A 30 -4.71 -10.68 -11.69
CA GLY A 30 -6.00 -11.32 -11.43
C GLY A 30 -6.89 -10.56 -10.46
N VAL A 31 -6.63 -9.27 -10.17
CA VAL A 31 -7.55 -8.48 -9.33
C VAL A 31 -8.92 -8.43 -10.01
N PRO A 32 -9.99 -8.89 -9.35
CA PRO A 32 -11.32 -8.97 -9.93
C PRO A 32 -12.04 -7.61 -9.92
N PHE A 33 -11.52 -6.65 -10.69
CA PHE A 33 -12.18 -5.37 -10.88
C PHE A 33 -13.59 -5.58 -11.47
N SER A 34 -14.54 -4.77 -10.99
CA SER A 34 -15.87 -4.66 -11.60
C SER A 34 -15.73 -4.24 -13.06
N ARG A 35 -16.69 -4.61 -13.90
CA ARG A 35 -16.61 -4.41 -15.35
C ARG A 35 -17.70 -3.48 -15.87
N THR A 36 -17.37 -2.74 -16.91
CA THR A 36 -18.37 -2.06 -17.77
C THR A 36 -19.04 -3.08 -18.69
N GLU A 37 -20.09 -2.67 -19.41
CA GLU A 37 -20.73 -3.50 -20.43
C GLU A 37 -19.76 -3.91 -21.56
N GLU A 38 -18.74 -3.10 -21.81
CA GLU A 38 -17.66 -3.38 -22.78
C GLU A 38 -16.56 -4.32 -22.23
N GLY A 39 -16.69 -4.78 -20.98
CA GLY A 39 -15.69 -5.65 -20.34
C GLY A 39 -14.42 -4.93 -19.83
N LYS A 40 -14.39 -3.59 -19.88
CA LYS A 40 -13.29 -2.78 -19.33
C LYS A 40 -13.41 -2.64 -17.81
N ILE A 41 -12.34 -2.22 -17.16
CA ILE A 41 -12.35 -1.91 -15.72
C ILE A 41 -13.36 -0.79 -15.45
N TYR A 42 -14.32 -1.06 -14.55
CA TYR A 42 -15.29 -0.08 -14.08
C TYR A 42 -14.61 0.99 -13.23
N GLN A 43 -14.98 2.24 -13.47
CA GLN A 43 -14.50 3.41 -12.74
C GLN A 43 -15.68 4.22 -12.20
N ARG A 44 -15.55 4.72 -10.98
CA ARG A 44 -16.56 5.58 -10.32
C ARG A 44 -16.03 6.96 -9.99
N ALA A 45 -16.95 7.87 -9.71
CA ALA A 45 -16.62 9.18 -9.16
C ALA A 45 -16.07 9.04 -7.73
N PHE A 46 -15.15 9.93 -7.36
CA PHE A 46 -14.64 10.05 -6.00
C PHE A 46 -14.28 11.50 -5.69
N GLY A 47 -14.13 11.83 -4.40
CA GLY A 47 -13.95 13.20 -3.94
C GLY A 47 -12.72 13.89 -4.56
N GLY A 48 -12.88 15.14 -4.99
CA GLY A 48 -11.78 15.98 -5.48
C GLY A 48 -11.23 15.63 -6.87
N MET A 49 -11.90 14.76 -7.63
CA MET A 49 -11.47 14.35 -8.97
C MET A 49 -12.27 15.09 -10.06
N THR A 50 -11.60 15.93 -10.86
CA THR A 50 -12.20 16.75 -11.93
C THR A 50 -11.47 16.59 -13.27
N THR A 51 -12.16 16.77 -14.40
CA THR A 51 -11.51 16.88 -15.71
C THR A 51 -11.02 18.32 -15.97
N GLU A 52 -10.27 18.53 -17.05
CA GLU A 52 -9.81 19.87 -17.51
C GLU A 52 -9.22 20.74 -16.38
N TYR A 53 -8.29 20.18 -15.59
CA TYR A 53 -7.58 20.88 -14.52
C TYR A 53 -8.46 21.58 -13.45
N GLY A 54 -9.72 21.17 -13.28
CA GLY A 54 -10.64 21.75 -12.29
C GLY A 54 -11.83 22.49 -12.89
N GLU A 55 -11.81 22.76 -14.19
CA GLU A 55 -12.88 23.49 -14.88
C GLU A 55 -13.96 22.56 -15.46
N GLY A 56 -13.65 21.27 -15.58
CA GLY A 56 -14.57 20.27 -16.11
C GLY A 56 -15.42 19.55 -15.04
N PRO A 57 -16.34 18.67 -15.48
CA PRO A 57 -17.14 17.86 -14.57
C PRO A 57 -16.30 16.90 -13.71
N ALA A 58 -16.97 16.23 -12.77
CA ALA A 58 -16.36 15.17 -11.98
C ALA A 58 -15.78 14.07 -12.88
N ALA A 59 -14.54 13.68 -12.62
CA ALA A 59 -13.88 12.60 -13.34
C ALA A 59 -14.22 11.23 -12.75
N LEU A 60 -14.49 10.25 -13.61
CA LEU A 60 -14.70 8.86 -13.24
C LEU A 60 -13.37 8.10 -13.38
N ARG A 61 -12.53 8.10 -12.35
CA ARG A 61 -11.19 7.50 -12.43
C ARG A 61 -10.82 6.57 -11.28
N THR A 62 -11.76 6.28 -10.37
CA THR A 62 -11.53 5.33 -9.27
C THR A 62 -11.93 3.93 -9.70
N CYS A 63 -10.95 3.12 -10.09
CA CYS A 63 -11.14 1.70 -10.39
C CYS A 63 -11.59 0.94 -9.14
N ALA A 64 -12.58 0.06 -9.26
CA ALA A 64 -13.17 -0.60 -8.11
C ALA A 64 -13.51 -2.07 -8.34
N ALA A 65 -13.38 -2.88 -7.28
CA ALA A 65 -13.99 -4.20 -7.17
C ALA A 65 -15.14 -4.08 -6.16
N ALA A 66 -16.31 -3.67 -6.66
CA ALA A 66 -17.44 -3.22 -5.85
C ALA A 66 -16.99 -2.21 -4.76
N ASP A 67 -17.26 -2.50 -3.50
CA ASP A 67 -16.84 -1.76 -2.31
C ASP A 67 -15.73 -2.47 -1.51
N ARG A 68 -15.09 -3.49 -2.11
CA ARG A 68 -14.08 -4.36 -1.47
C ARG A 68 -12.74 -4.38 -2.20
N THR A 69 -12.40 -3.30 -2.90
CA THR A 69 -11.17 -3.20 -3.72
C THR A 69 -9.91 -3.53 -2.92
N GLY A 70 -9.77 -3.04 -1.69
CA GLY A 70 -8.61 -3.32 -0.84
C GLY A 70 -8.47 -4.81 -0.50
N HIS A 71 -9.59 -5.49 -0.19
CA HIS A 71 -9.60 -6.93 0.06
C HIS A 71 -9.19 -7.72 -1.19
N ALA A 72 -9.78 -7.38 -2.33
CA ALA A 72 -9.47 -8.02 -3.61
C ALA A 72 -7.98 -7.85 -4.00
N MET A 73 -7.43 -6.65 -3.83
CA MET A 73 -6.02 -6.36 -4.09
C MET A 73 -5.10 -7.14 -3.15
N LEU A 74 -5.37 -7.14 -1.85
CA LEU A 74 -4.51 -7.80 -0.85
C LEU A 74 -4.44 -9.31 -1.07
N HIS A 75 -5.58 -9.97 -1.31
CA HIS A 75 -5.61 -11.40 -1.61
C HIS A 75 -4.87 -11.75 -2.91
N THR A 76 -5.04 -10.92 -3.95
CA THR A 76 -4.36 -11.14 -5.23
C THR A 76 -2.84 -11.02 -5.09
N LEU A 77 -2.37 -9.96 -4.42
CA LEU A 77 -0.95 -9.73 -4.21
C LEU A 77 -0.32 -10.81 -3.32
N TYR A 78 -1.00 -11.24 -2.25
CA TYR A 78 -0.54 -12.38 -1.45
C TYR A 78 -0.38 -13.65 -2.30
N GLY A 79 -1.36 -13.95 -3.16
CA GLY A 79 -1.27 -15.07 -4.11
C GLY A 79 -0.08 -14.94 -5.06
N GLN A 80 0.19 -13.74 -5.60
CA GLN A 80 1.36 -13.50 -6.44
C GLN A 80 2.67 -13.66 -5.65
N SER A 81 2.76 -13.16 -4.42
CA SER A 81 3.95 -13.32 -3.58
C SER A 81 4.26 -14.80 -3.31
N VAL A 82 3.24 -15.63 -3.04
CA VAL A 82 3.40 -17.08 -2.91
C VAL A 82 3.88 -17.70 -4.23
N ARG A 83 3.28 -17.32 -5.37
CA ARG A 83 3.71 -17.78 -6.70
C ARG A 83 5.17 -17.44 -7.00
N HIS A 84 5.65 -16.30 -6.50
CA HIS A 84 7.03 -15.86 -6.64
C HIS A 84 7.98 -16.40 -5.55
N ASN A 85 7.52 -17.34 -4.72
CA ASN A 85 8.29 -17.94 -3.62
C ASN A 85 8.87 -16.90 -2.65
N ALA A 86 8.10 -15.85 -2.35
CA ALA A 86 8.47 -14.92 -1.29
C ALA A 86 8.60 -15.66 0.05
N GLU A 87 9.65 -15.38 0.80
CA GLU A 87 9.84 -15.89 2.16
C GLU A 87 9.06 -15.01 3.13
N PHE A 88 8.24 -15.63 3.98
CA PHE A 88 7.41 -14.93 4.96
C PHE A 88 7.83 -15.31 6.38
N MET A 89 8.11 -14.30 7.17
CA MET A 89 8.23 -14.41 8.62
C MET A 89 6.90 -13.91 9.22
N ILE A 90 5.90 -14.79 9.21
CA ILE A 90 4.54 -14.48 9.65
C ILE A 90 4.53 -14.30 11.18
N GLU A 91 3.85 -13.27 11.66
CA GLU A 91 3.75 -12.96 13.10
C GLU A 91 5.10 -12.73 13.80
N TYR A 92 6.05 -12.12 13.09
CA TYR A 92 7.25 -11.53 13.67
C TYR A 92 7.04 -10.03 13.92
N PHE A 93 7.11 -9.62 15.18
CA PHE A 93 6.97 -8.22 15.59
C PHE A 93 8.35 -7.54 15.60
N VAL A 94 8.58 -6.61 14.68
CA VAL A 94 9.83 -5.83 14.62
C VAL A 94 9.87 -4.85 15.78
N ILE A 95 10.98 -4.82 16.52
CA ILE A 95 11.15 -3.95 17.69
C ILE A 95 12.13 -2.80 17.47
N ASP A 96 13.15 -2.99 16.63
CA ASP A 96 14.12 -1.93 16.33
C ASP A 96 14.92 -2.22 15.05
N LEU A 97 15.49 -1.16 14.47
CA LEU A 97 16.48 -1.25 13.40
C LEU A 97 17.85 -1.57 13.96
N ILE A 98 18.63 -2.35 13.22
CA ILE A 98 20.05 -2.56 13.51
C ILE A 98 20.83 -1.49 12.75
N MET A 99 21.34 -0.47 13.45
CA MET A 99 22.15 0.61 12.86
C MET A 99 23.63 0.37 13.15
N ASP A 100 24.50 0.69 12.19
CA ASP A 100 25.95 0.72 12.44
C ASP A 100 26.44 2.12 12.86
N GLU A 101 27.74 2.22 13.16
CA GLU A 101 28.39 3.46 13.62
C GLU A 101 28.39 4.56 12.54
N GLU A 102 28.33 4.18 11.27
CA GLU A 102 28.22 5.08 10.12
C GLU A 102 26.76 5.52 9.82
N GLY A 103 25.78 5.01 10.58
CA GLY A 103 24.36 5.36 10.45
C GLY A 103 23.62 4.58 9.36
N ALA A 104 24.18 3.51 8.82
CA ALA A 104 23.53 2.64 7.85
C ALA A 104 22.70 1.55 8.55
N CYS A 105 21.51 1.28 8.01
CA CYS A 105 20.67 0.17 8.45
C CYS A 105 21.24 -1.17 7.97
N ARG A 106 21.38 -2.12 8.89
CA ARG A 106 21.94 -3.47 8.70
C ARG A 106 20.92 -4.59 8.92
N GLY A 107 19.65 -4.22 9.09
CA GLY A 107 18.55 -5.16 9.30
C GLY A 107 17.65 -4.73 10.45
N VAL A 108 16.96 -5.70 11.05
CA VAL A 108 16.02 -5.47 12.15
C VAL A 108 16.18 -6.51 13.26
N VAL A 109 15.77 -6.13 14.47
CA VAL A 109 15.52 -7.07 15.57
C VAL A 109 14.01 -7.29 15.64
N ALA A 110 13.59 -8.54 15.76
CA ALA A 110 12.18 -8.92 15.84
C ALA A 110 11.95 -9.99 16.91
N ILE A 111 10.72 -10.02 17.44
CA ILE A 111 10.24 -11.06 18.34
C ILE A 111 9.31 -11.98 17.54
N ASN A 112 9.57 -13.28 17.56
CA ASN A 112 8.62 -14.27 17.06
C ASN A 112 7.46 -14.39 18.06
N MET A 113 6.24 -14.07 17.64
CA MET A 113 5.08 -14.06 18.53
C MET A 113 4.61 -15.47 18.91
N ASP A 114 4.97 -16.49 18.12
CA ASP A 114 4.57 -17.89 18.38
C ASP A 114 5.31 -18.50 19.59
N ASP A 115 6.61 -18.22 19.72
CA ASP A 115 7.49 -18.87 20.71
C ASP A 115 8.24 -17.88 21.63
N GLY A 116 8.12 -16.57 21.38
CA GLY A 116 8.77 -15.51 22.16
C GLY A 116 10.27 -15.35 21.90
N THR A 117 10.85 -16.04 20.91
CA THR A 117 12.28 -15.93 20.60
C THR A 117 12.63 -14.60 19.92
N ILE A 118 13.84 -14.10 20.19
CA ILE A 118 14.36 -12.87 19.57
C ILE A 118 15.24 -13.23 18.38
N HIS A 119 14.97 -12.58 17.24
CA HIS A 119 15.67 -12.80 15.98
C HIS A 119 16.36 -11.53 15.51
N ARG A 120 17.56 -11.68 14.97
CA ARG A 120 18.27 -10.62 14.24
C ARG A 120 18.24 -10.94 12.76
N ILE A 121 17.44 -10.19 12.01
CA ILE A 121 17.28 -10.36 10.57
C ILE A 121 18.22 -9.37 9.90
N ARG A 122 19.36 -9.86 9.40
CA ARG A 122 20.36 -9.01 8.74
C ARG A 122 20.02 -8.84 7.26
N ALA A 123 20.09 -7.61 6.77
CA ALA A 123 19.83 -7.29 5.38
C ALA A 123 20.77 -6.19 4.87
N LYS A 124 21.02 -6.18 3.56
CA LYS A 124 21.72 -5.06 2.89
C LYS A 124 20.79 -3.86 2.67
N LEU A 125 19.49 -4.13 2.50
CA LEU A 125 18.44 -3.16 2.29
C LEU A 125 17.25 -3.56 3.15
N THR A 126 16.69 -2.60 3.87
CA THR A 126 15.51 -2.77 4.73
C THR A 126 14.45 -1.80 4.23
N ILE A 127 13.27 -2.29 3.90
CA ILE A 127 12.13 -1.47 3.45
C ILE A 127 11.08 -1.48 4.56
N LEU A 128 10.73 -0.30 5.07
CA LEU A 128 9.63 -0.15 6.03
C LEU A 128 8.32 0.08 5.29
N ALA A 129 7.35 -0.79 5.57
CA ALA A 129 6.00 -0.76 5.01
C ALA A 129 4.96 -1.09 6.09
N THR A 130 5.13 -0.53 7.30
CA THR A 130 4.41 -0.90 8.53
C THR A 130 3.01 -0.29 8.66
N GLY A 131 2.62 0.59 7.73
CA GLY A 131 1.31 1.23 7.70
C GLY A 131 1.30 2.59 8.41
N GLY A 132 0.16 2.95 9.00
CA GLY A 132 -0.04 4.24 9.68
C GLY A 132 -0.30 4.10 11.18
N TYR A 133 -0.50 5.23 11.86
CA TYR A 133 -0.59 5.32 13.33
C TYR A 133 -1.93 5.88 13.84
N GLY A 134 -3.04 5.64 13.13
CA GLY A 134 -4.34 6.23 13.48
C GLY A 134 -4.85 5.89 14.89
N ARG A 135 -4.32 4.83 15.52
CA ARG A 135 -4.67 4.44 16.90
C ARG A 135 -4.11 5.36 17.99
N THR A 136 -3.36 6.40 17.63
CA THR A 136 -3.07 7.51 18.55
C THR A 136 -4.32 8.32 18.91
N TYR A 137 -5.40 8.23 18.10
CA TYR A 137 -6.68 8.88 18.36
C TYR A 137 -7.68 7.93 19.03
N PHE A 138 -8.52 8.49 19.90
CA PHE A 138 -9.55 7.73 20.62
C PHE A 138 -10.58 7.08 19.68
N SER A 139 -11.04 7.83 18.67
CA SER A 139 -11.98 7.36 17.66
C SER A 139 -11.33 7.46 16.28
N CYS A 140 -11.16 6.32 15.62
CA CYS A 140 -10.56 6.22 14.29
C CYS A 140 -11.18 5.06 13.49
N THR A 141 -11.01 5.10 12.17
CA THR A 141 -11.41 4.01 11.25
C THR A 141 -10.32 2.93 11.13
N SER A 142 -9.12 3.21 11.63
CA SER A 142 -7.96 2.33 11.54
C SER A 142 -8.16 1.02 12.32
N ALA A 143 -7.56 -0.06 11.83
CA ALA A 143 -7.47 -1.31 12.57
C ALA A 143 -6.76 -1.10 13.92
N HIS A 144 -6.95 -2.02 14.86
CA HIS A 144 -6.24 -1.99 16.15
C HIS A 144 -4.71 -2.12 15.99
N THR A 145 -4.26 -2.68 14.87
CA THR A 145 -2.85 -2.89 14.53
C THR A 145 -2.17 -1.70 13.85
N CYS A 146 -2.87 -0.56 13.68
CA CYS A 146 -2.28 0.65 13.07
C CYS A 146 -1.65 1.55 14.14
N THR A 147 -0.50 1.14 14.68
CA THR A 147 0.19 1.75 15.82
C THR A 147 1.41 2.61 15.48
N GLY A 148 1.87 2.60 14.22
CA GLY A 148 3.04 3.39 13.81
C GLY A 148 4.37 2.80 14.25
N ASP A 149 4.42 1.48 14.36
CA ASP A 149 5.65 0.71 14.58
C ASP A 149 6.64 0.92 13.43
#